data_AF-A0A7J5W6M0-F1
#
_entry.id   AF-A0A7J5W6M0-F1
#
_cell.length_a   1.000
_cell.length_b   1.000
_cell.length_c   1.000
_cell.angle_alpha   90.00
_cell.angle_beta   90.00
_cell.angle_gamma   90.00
#
_symmetry.space_group_name_H-M   'P 1'
#
loop_
_entity.id
_entity.type
_entity.pdbx_description
1 polymer ?
#
loop_
_entity_poly.entity_id
_entity_poly.type
_entity_poly.pdbx_seq_one_letter_code
_entity_poly.pdbx_strand_id
1 'polypeptide(L)'
;MKPEELWKLSDEEFNKWRRENDLKRLFDCFQKTLPLFDEWLTTFNFSIDFILNTDKPGSFFYWDKETILIKSNENGVDHYFFVPIEDKAHDKRLKNIPEKETEKVEQYRFKPYFVWAKEKLKTNKIIKTKYSGELDTFRYIGGTAPDVPEMCSATLSPGISVLKLGGTKINGWGLTTFRNLDFTNLDFLEIEGKHHWDRELNIFYSSCRHLKFTNSIVYFTKFYACYFESLRSSNSRFYWTEFYNCDFFGADFENSSLINFIVEDCSANRFSFNRVEVDNFIYLPPQKEWHTGIVGTYETVAENYKRFRVLFQNNGHRKEAGEAYYKERLYEMKYAFGSLDFKRALKLIWKQDFIFAKPLLKENFSKLASSISDFFSYLIWGFGERPLRTVLCSLVVMTVYTGLYFISSIDTVGGNLTNSFYLSSIIFTTLGFGDFVPFQNGGYKLLLSSEALLGAFTFGLFIAGYANKSKY
;
A
#
# COMPACT_ATOMS: atom_id res chain seq x y z
N MET A 1 -4.01 -30.66 -20.80
CA MET A 1 -5.44 -30.40 -20.52
C MET A 1 -5.68 -28.92 -20.78
N LYS A 2 -6.74 -28.58 -21.52
CA LYS A 2 -7.11 -27.17 -21.76
C LYS A 2 -7.72 -26.56 -20.49
N PRO A 3 -7.73 -25.22 -20.34
CA PRO A 3 -8.35 -24.56 -19.18
C PRO A 3 -9.79 -25.02 -18.91
N GLU A 4 -10.62 -25.11 -19.96
CA GLU A 4 -12.02 -25.57 -19.85
C GLU A 4 -12.18 -26.98 -19.29
N GLU A 5 -11.24 -27.87 -19.61
CA GLU A 5 -11.24 -29.25 -19.12
C GLU A 5 -10.84 -29.29 -17.63
N LEU A 6 -9.86 -28.48 -17.23
CA LEU A 6 -9.44 -28.34 -15.84
C LEU A 6 -10.56 -27.77 -14.97
N TRP A 7 -11.33 -26.80 -15.48
CA TRP A 7 -12.46 -26.23 -14.73
C TRP A 7 -13.61 -27.22 -14.50
N LYS A 8 -13.70 -28.31 -15.29
CA LYS A 8 -14.71 -29.36 -15.14
C LYS A 8 -14.35 -30.42 -14.10
N LEU A 9 -13.09 -30.52 -13.70
CA LEU A 9 -12.67 -31.43 -12.63
C LEU A 9 -13.33 -31.05 -11.30
N SER A 10 -13.55 -32.02 -10.43
CA SER A 10 -13.84 -31.73 -9.02
C SER A 10 -12.63 -31.05 -8.36
N ASP A 11 -12.84 -30.40 -7.21
CA ASP A 11 -11.76 -29.64 -6.55
C ASP A 11 -10.59 -30.55 -6.11
N GLU A 12 -10.89 -31.77 -5.65
CA GLU A 12 -9.89 -32.78 -5.30
C GLU A 12 -9.10 -33.26 -6.52
N GLU A 13 -9.79 -33.57 -7.62
CA GLU A 13 -9.16 -33.99 -8.88
C GLU A 13 -8.32 -32.87 -9.48
N PHE A 14 -8.80 -31.63 -9.42
CA PHE A 14 -8.06 -30.45 -9.88
C PHE A 14 -6.76 -30.29 -9.10
N ASN A 15 -6.83 -30.29 -7.77
CA ASN A 15 -5.66 -30.13 -6.91
C ASN A 15 -4.68 -31.31 -7.06
N LYS A 16 -5.19 -32.53 -7.17
CA LYS A 16 -4.37 -33.72 -7.45
C LYS A 16 -3.65 -33.60 -8.79
N TRP A 17 -4.39 -33.23 -9.84
CA TRP A 17 -3.82 -33.02 -11.16
C TRP A 17 -2.71 -31.98 -11.12
N ARG A 18 -2.92 -30.86 -10.40
CA ARG A 18 -1.91 -29.82 -10.25
C ARG A 18 -0.62 -30.32 -9.59
N ARG A 19 -0.75 -31.03 -8.47
CA ARG A 19 0.39 -31.64 -7.75
C ARG A 19 1.22 -32.54 -8.67
N GLU A 20 0.56 -33.37 -9.46
CA GLU A 20 1.20 -34.38 -10.30
C GLU A 20 1.79 -33.81 -11.60
N ASN A 21 1.26 -32.70 -12.12
CA ASN A 21 1.56 -32.24 -13.48
C ASN A 21 2.30 -30.90 -13.55
N ASP A 22 1.82 -29.85 -12.87
CA ASP A 22 2.38 -28.50 -13.01
C ASP A 22 3.23 -28.08 -11.82
N LEU A 23 2.73 -28.28 -10.59
CA LEU A 23 3.41 -27.80 -9.39
C LEU A 23 4.71 -28.58 -9.12
N LYS A 24 4.75 -29.88 -9.38
CA LYS A 24 6.00 -30.66 -9.25
C LYS A 24 7.10 -30.11 -10.16
N ARG A 25 6.78 -29.86 -11.43
CA ARG A 25 7.71 -29.24 -12.38
C ARG A 25 8.15 -27.84 -11.93
N LEU A 26 7.24 -27.08 -11.32
CA LEU A 26 7.53 -25.76 -10.77
C LEU A 26 8.55 -25.84 -9.64
N PHE A 27 8.34 -26.71 -8.66
CA PHE A 27 9.24 -26.88 -7.53
C PHE A 27 10.57 -27.53 -7.91
N ASP A 28 10.60 -28.43 -8.90
CA ASP A 28 11.84 -28.94 -9.48
C ASP A 28 12.68 -27.81 -10.10
N CYS A 29 12.02 -26.82 -10.72
CA CYS A 29 12.69 -25.63 -11.22
C CYS A 29 13.22 -24.77 -10.06
N PHE A 30 12.42 -24.54 -9.02
CA PHE A 30 12.84 -23.80 -7.83
C PHE A 30 14.07 -24.43 -7.18
N GLN A 31 14.08 -25.75 -6.99
CA GLN A 31 15.22 -26.48 -6.45
C GLN A 31 16.51 -26.26 -7.27
N LYS A 32 16.40 -26.24 -8.60
CA LYS A 32 17.55 -26.04 -9.49
C LYS A 32 18.04 -24.60 -9.59
N THR A 33 17.17 -23.62 -9.34
CA THR A 33 17.43 -22.22 -9.71
C THR A 33 17.47 -21.25 -8.54
N LEU A 34 16.75 -21.55 -7.45
CA LEU A 34 16.73 -20.71 -6.25
C LEU A 34 17.95 -21.04 -5.37
N PRO A 35 18.70 -20.03 -4.91
CA PRO A 35 19.90 -20.25 -4.13
C PRO A 35 19.58 -20.87 -2.77
N LEU A 36 20.33 -21.90 -2.37
CA LEU A 36 20.20 -22.58 -1.08
C LEU A 36 18.79 -23.16 -0.81
N PHE A 37 18.00 -23.45 -1.85
CA PHE A 37 16.64 -23.99 -1.67
C PHE A 37 16.65 -25.38 -0.99
N ASP A 38 17.59 -26.25 -1.35
CA ASP A 38 17.78 -27.56 -0.69
C ASP A 38 18.19 -27.44 0.77
N GLU A 39 19.06 -26.47 1.10
CA GLU A 39 19.45 -26.20 2.48
C GLU A 39 18.23 -25.69 3.27
N TRP A 40 17.36 -24.86 2.68
CA TRP A 40 16.13 -24.40 3.31
C TRP A 40 15.17 -25.57 3.60
N LEU A 41 14.94 -26.45 2.63
CA LEU A 41 14.12 -27.67 2.80
C LEU A 41 14.68 -28.54 3.94
N THR A 42 15.98 -28.78 3.94
CA THR A 42 16.65 -29.59 4.97
C THR A 42 16.58 -28.92 6.35
N THR A 43 16.76 -27.60 6.42
CA THR A 43 16.74 -26.83 7.68
C THR A 43 15.40 -26.95 8.41
N PHE A 44 14.30 -26.97 7.67
CA PHE A 44 12.94 -27.07 8.23
C PHE A 44 12.31 -28.45 8.10
N ASN A 45 13.09 -29.46 7.70
CA ASN A 45 12.66 -30.84 7.50
C ASN A 45 11.43 -30.96 6.57
N PHE A 46 11.44 -30.21 5.47
CA PHE A 46 10.42 -30.26 4.45
C PHE A 46 10.87 -31.10 3.26
N SER A 47 9.93 -31.85 2.68
CA SER A 47 10.08 -32.40 1.33
C SER A 47 9.22 -31.59 0.35
N ILE A 48 9.55 -31.65 -0.94
CA ILE A 48 8.71 -31.04 -1.97
C ILE A 48 7.31 -31.64 -1.93
N ASP A 49 7.19 -32.97 -1.80
CA ASP A 49 5.88 -33.64 -1.72
C ASP A 49 5.05 -33.17 -0.52
N PHE A 50 5.69 -32.89 0.63
CA PHE A 50 5.01 -32.29 1.78
C PHE A 50 4.43 -30.92 1.44
N ILE A 51 5.23 -30.03 0.83
CA ILE A 51 4.77 -28.70 0.41
C ILE A 51 3.63 -28.81 -0.61
N LEU A 52 3.77 -29.69 -1.59
CA LEU A 52 2.77 -29.87 -2.65
C LEU A 52 1.46 -30.45 -2.13
N ASN A 53 1.50 -31.26 -1.08
CA ASN A 53 0.29 -31.78 -0.43
C ASN A 53 -0.48 -30.72 0.36
N THR A 54 0.12 -29.55 0.61
CA THR A 54 -0.64 -28.39 1.10
C THR A 54 -1.51 -27.81 -0.01
N ASP A 55 -2.65 -27.22 0.37
CA ASP A 55 -3.55 -26.52 -0.55
C ASP A 55 -3.04 -25.11 -0.93
N LYS A 56 -1.97 -24.63 -0.30
CA LYS A 56 -1.44 -23.24 -0.41
C LYS A 56 0.10 -23.18 -0.47
N PRO A 57 0.75 -23.81 -1.47
CA PRO A 57 2.21 -23.86 -1.57
C PRO A 57 2.87 -22.47 -1.64
N GLY A 58 2.16 -21.43 -2.09
CA GLY A 58 2.68 -20.05 -2.11
C GLY A 58 2.92 -19.46 -0.73
N SER A 59 2.23 -19.96 0.31
CA SER A 59 2.39 -19.50 1.70
C SER A 59 3.79 -19.77 2.27
N PHE A 60 4.53 -20.74 1.72
CA PHE A 60 5.91 -21.02 2.12
C PHE A 60 6.91 -19.93 1.70
N PHE A 61 6.49 -19.00 0.83
CA PHE A 61 7.36 -17.97 0.26
C PHE A 61 6.97 -16.56 0.70
N TYR A 62 5.68 -16.31 0.95
CA TYR A 62 5.14 -14.96 1.01
C TYR A 62 5.43 -14.18 2.30
N TRP A 63 5.26 -14.80 3.46
CA TRP A 63 5.28 -14.07 4.73
C TRP A 63 6.66 -13.46 5.03
N ASP A 64 6.67 -12.30 5.69
CA ASP A 64 7.89 -11.58 6.08
C ASP A 64 8.40 -11.97 7.48
N LYS A 65 7.64 -12.80 8.19
CA LYS A 65 7.90 -13.26 9.56
C LYS A 65 7.98 -14.77 9.62
N GLU A 66 8.54 -15.24 10.73
CA GLU A 66 8.44 -16.66 11.09
C GLU A 66 6.97 -17.09 11.15
N THR A 67 6.69 -18.28 10.65
CA THR A 67 5.33 -18.79 10.42
C THR A 67 5.19 -20.17 11.03
N ILE A 68 4.01 -20.44 11.58
CA ILE A 68 3.63 -21.78 12.03
C ILE A 68 2.63 -22.34 11.03
N LEU A 69 2.97 -23.49 10.44
CA LEU A 69 2.05 -24.32 9.68
C LEU A 69 1.38 -25.29 10.64
N ILE A 70 0.07 -25.19 10.74
CA ILE A 70 -0.78 -26.06 11.54
C ILE A 70 -1.46 -27.02 10.57
N LYS A 71 -1.27 -28.32 10.80
CA LYS A 71 -1.96 -29.39 10.09
C LYS A 71 -3.00 -29.99 11.04
N SER A 72 -4.28 -29.86 10.71
CA SER A 72 -5.37 -30.60 11.36
C SER A 72 -5.89 -31.69 10.43
N ASN A 73 -6.40 -32.79 10.99
CA ASN A 73 -7.05 -33.84 10.21
C ASN A 73 -8.50 -33.93 10.68
N GLU A 74 -9.42 -33.40 9.87
CA GLU A 74 -10.85 -33.43 10.15
C GLU A 74 -11.49 -34.44 9.20
N ASN A 75 -12.12 -35.49 9.75
CA ASN A 75 -12.79 -36.54 8.98
C ASN A 75 -11.90 -37.21 7.92
N GLY A 76 -10.60 -37.36 8.18
CA GLY A 76 -9.64 -37.98 7.27
C GLY A 76 -9.09 -37.04 6.19
N VAL A 77 -9.47 -35.76 6.20
CA VAL A 77 -8.96 -34.72 5.30
C VAL A 77 -7.96 -33.85 6.05
N ASP A 78 -6.75 -33.74 5.52
CA ASP A 78 -5.73 -32.85 6.05
C ASP A 78 -6.04 -31.40 5.65
N HIS A 79 -6.12 -30.52 6.65
CA HIS A 79 -6.27 -29.08 6.50
C HIS A 79 -5.01 -28.36 6.97
N TYR A 80 -4.58 -27.36 6.19
CA TYR A 80 -3.35 -26.62 6.43
C TYR A 80 -3.64 -25.13 6.65
N PHE A 81 -3.17 -24.62 7.78
CA PHE A 81 -3.30 -23.22 8.17
C PHE A 81 -1.92 -22.62 8.41
N PHE A 82 -1.69 -21.43 7.86
CA PHE A 82 -0.44 -20.69 8.04
C PHE A 82 -0.70 -19.52 8.98
N VAL A 83 0.03 -19.46 10.09
CA VAL A 83 -0.10 -18.42 11.11
C VAL A 83 1.23 -17.68 11.23
N PRO A 84 1.36 -16.47 10.64
CA PRO A 84 2.55 -15.65 10.82
C PRO A 84 2.64 -15.18 12.28
N ILE A 85 3.83 -15.29 12.88
CA ILE A 85 4.08 -14.90 14.27
C ILE A 85 4.24 -13.38 14.32
N GLU A 86 3.24 -12.68 14.85
CA GLU A 86 3.24 -11.21 14.85
C GLU A 86 4.19 -10.60 15.87
N ASP A 87 4.19 -11.13 17.10
CA ASP A 87 4.99 -10.67 18.23
C ASP A 87 5.23 -11.78 19.27
N LYS A 88 6.01 -11.47 20.32
CA LYS A 88 6.34 -12.43 21.40
C LYS A 88 5.12 -12.87 22.23
N ALA A 89 4.11 -12.01 22.37
CA ALA A 89 2.91 -12.33 23.12
C ALA A 89 2.00 -13.26 22.29
N HIS A 90 1.88 -13.03 20.99
CA HIS A 90 1.23 -13.90 20.03
C HIS A 90 1.92 -15.27 19.99
N ASP A 91 3.25 -15.32 19.89
CA ASP A 91 4.03 -16.57 19.98
C ASP A 91 3.72 -17.34 21.28
N LYS A 92 3.69 -16.63 22.42
CA LYS A 92 3.35 -17.24 23.72
C LYS A 92 1.91 -17.77 23.75
N ARG A 93 0.95 -17.08 23.12
CA ARG A 93 -0.45 -17.56 23.01
C ARG A 93 -0.53 -18.82 22.15
N LEU A 94 0.16 -18.88 21.01
CA LEU A 94 0.18 -20.05 20.13
C LEU A 94 0.79 -21.27 20.83
N LYS A 95 1.83 -21.08 21.65
CA LYS A 95 2.43 -22.13 22.49
C LYS A 95 1.54 -22.60 23.64
N ASN A 96 0.59 -21.77 24.06
CA ASN A 96 -0.29 -22.03 25.19
C ASN A 96 -1.69 -22.51 24.76
N ILE A 97 -1.91 -22.79 23.46
CA ILE A 97 -3.16 -23.42 23.01
C ILE A 97 -3.21 -24.79 23.70
N PRO A 98 -4.16 -25.01 24.63
CA PRO A 98 -4.23 -26.28 25.34
C PRO A 98 -4.41 -27.39 24.30
N GLU A 99 -3.73 -28.54 24.49
CA GLU A 99 -3.99 -29.81 23.80
C GLU A 99 -5.40 -30.32 24.15
N LYS A 100 -6.44 -29.51 23.93
CA LYS A 100 -7.81 -29.97 24.07
C LYS A 100 -8.02 -31.10 23.07
N GLU A 101 -8.65 -32.14 23.58
CA GLU A 101 -8.84 -33.52 23.08
C GLU A 101 -9.43 -33.71 21.67
N THR A 102 -9.35 -32.73 20.78
CA THR A 102 -9.84 -32.79 19.42
C THR A 102 -8.67 -32.78 18.44
N GLU A 103 -8.37 -33.98 17.93
CA GLU A 103 -7.57 -34.30 16.74
C GLU A 103 -6.07 -33.97 16.81
N LYS A 104 -5.24 -34.86 16.24
CA LYS A 104 -3.78 -34.75 16.26
C LYS A 104 -3.34 -33.55 15.41
N VAL A 105 -3.14 -32.41 16.05
CA VAL A 105 -2.64 -31.21 15.39
C VAL A 105 -1.12 -31.27 15.29
N GLU A 106 -0.56 -31.40 14.07
CA GLU A 106 0.88 -31.30 13.84
C GLU A 106 1.25 -29.84 13.57
N GLN A 107 2.32 -29.34 14.21
CA GLN A 107 2.78 -27.97 14.05
C GLN A 107 4.20 -27.92 13.50
N TYR A 108 4.42 -27.14 12.45
CA TYR A 108 5.73 -26.90 11.85
C TYR A 108 6.07 -25.43 11.91
N ARG A 109 7.12 -25.09 12.65
CA ARG A 109 7.61 -23.71 12.75
C ARG A 109 8.74 -23.50 11.74
N PHE A 110 8.59 -22.51 10.87
CA PHE A 110 9.58 -22.25 9.83
C PHE A 110 9.68 -20.76 9.49
N LYS A 111 10.77 -20.39 8.83
CA LYS A 111 10.88 -19.08 8.16
C LYS A 111 10.58 -19.25 6.67
N PRO A 112 9.68 -18.43 6.09
CA PRO A 112 9.44 -18.42 4.65
C PRO A 112 10.73 -18.27 3.85
N TYR A 113 10.79 -18.93 2.69
CA TYR A 113 12.03 -19.10 1.94
C TYR A 113 12.76 -17.76 1.66
N PHE A 114 12.06 -16.73 1.17
CA PHE A 114 12.71 -15.47 0.83
C PHE A 114 13.28 -14.74 2.06
N VAL A 115 12.62 -14.81 3.21
CA VAL A 115 13.12 -14.22 4.46
C VAL A 115 14.37 -14.96 4.91
N TRP A 116 14.31 -16.28 4.96
CA TRP A 116 15.43 -17.14 5.34
C TRP A 116 16.64 -16.95 4.41
N ALA A 117 16.40 -16.90 3.09
CA ALA A 117 17.44 -16.75 2.10
C ALA A 117 18.12 -15.37 2.18
N LYS A 118 17.35 -14.29 2.42
CA LYS A 118 17.89 -12.93 2.63
C LYS A 118 18.83 -12.87 3.83
N GLU A 119 18.46 -13.51 4.94
CA GLU A 119 19.30 -13.59 6.15
C GLU A 119 20.59 -14.40 5.88
N LYS A 120 20.47 -15.56 5.24
CA LYS A 120 21.59 -16.46 4.96
C LYS A 120 22.59 -15.89 3.96
N LEU A 121 22.09 -15.34 2.86
CA LEU A 121 22.91 -14.79 1.77
C LEU A 121 23.35 -13.35 2.04
N LYS A 122 22.81 -12.69 3.08
CA LYS A 122 23.08 -11.28 3.43
C LYS A 122 22.83 -10.31 2.26
N THR A 123 21.81 -10.59 1.45
CA THR A 123 21.39 -9.75 0.32
C THR A 123 19.88 -9.73 0.20
N ASN A 124 19.31 -8.61 -0.24
CA ASN A 124 17.88 -8.51 -0.55
C ASN A 124 17.54 -9.12 -1.92
N LYS A 125 18.54 -9.36 -2.76
CA LYS A 125 18.40 -9.81 -4.15
C LYS A 125 18.66 -11.32 -4.23
N ILE A 126 17.59 -12.10 -4.35
CA ILE A 126 17.61 -13.56 -4.24
C ILE A 126 17.53 -14.23 -5.61
N ILE A 127 16.63 -13.77 -6.47
CA ILE A 127 16.37 -14.41 -7.76
C ILE A 127 17.14 -13.68 -8.85
N LYS A 128 18.07 -14.38 -9.51
CA LYS A 128 18.73 -13.88 -10.71
C LYS A 128 17.82 -14.08 -11.92
N THR A 129 17.58 -13.02 -12.69
CA THR A 129 16.83 -13.09 -13.93
C THR A 129 17.70 -12.67 -15.10
N LYS A 130 17.46 -13.24 -16.27
CA LYS A 130 18.25 -12.94 -17.47
C LYS A 130 18.05 -11.50 -17.99
N TYR A 131 16.87 -10.92 -17.74
CA TYR A 131 16.44 -9.65 -18.36
C TYR A 131 16.13 -8.53 -17.36
N SER A 132 15.62 -8.86 -16.16
CA SER A 132 15.17 -7.89 -15.16
C SER A 132 16.15 -7.68 -13.99
N GLY A 133 17.40 -8.17 -14.12
CA GLY A 133 18.39 -8.09 -13.06
C GLY A 133 18.12 -9.08 -11.92
N GLU A 134 18.40 -8.67 -10.69
CA GLU A 134 18.19 -9.52 -9.51
C GLU A 134 16.97 -9.03 -8.71
N LEU A 135 16.06 -9.95 -8.37
CA LEU A 135 14.78 -9.70 -7.70
C LEU A 135 14.80 -10.21 -6.26
N ASP A 136 13.97 -9.64 -5.40
CA ASP A 136 13.87 -9.96 -3.97
C ASP A 136 12.76 -10.98 -3.63
N THR A 137 11.84 -11.21 -4.56
CA THR A 137 10.76 -12.21 -4.49
C THR A 137 10.33 -12.61 -5.92
N PHE A 138 9.36 -13.52 -6.03
CA PHE A 138 8.77 -13.90 -7.31
C PHE A 138 8.05 -12.73 -7.96
N ARG A 139 8.29 -12.53 -9.26
CA ARG A 139 7.56 -11.59 -10.11
C ARG A 139 7.36 -12.16 -11.50
N TYR A 140 6.31 -11.70 -12.16
CA TYR A 140 6.09 -12.01 -13.58
C TYR A 140 7.02 -11.17 -14.44
N ILE A 141 7.89 -11.83 -15.19
CA ILE A 141 8.96 -11.19 -15.99
C ILE A 141 8.61 -11.10 -17.49
N GLY A 142 7.46 -11.66 -17.89
CA GLY A 142 6.99 -11.62 -19.27
C GLY A 142 6.01 -12.75 -19.57
N GLY A 143 5.72 -12.91 -20.85
CA GLY A 143 4.81 -13.93 -21.36
C GLY A 143 4.85 -13.98 -22.89
N THR A 144 4.25 -15.01 -23.47
CA THR A 144 4.00 -15.08 -24.92
C THR A 144 2.59 -14.57 -25.21
N ALA A 145 2.41 -13.91 -26.35
CA ALA A 145 1.11 -13.48 -26.88
C ALA A 145 0.19 -12.85 -25.81
N PRO A 146 0.61 -11.76 -25.14
CA PRO A 146 -0.09 -11.18 -23.99
C PRO A 146 -1.55 -10.80 -24.29
N ASP A 147 -1.86 -10.49 -25.55
CA ASP A 147 -3.18 -10.03 -25.99
C ASP A 147 -4.05 -11.12 -26.64
N VAL A 148 -3.58 -12.38 -26.66
CA VAL A 148 -4.29 -13.51 -27.30
C VAL A 148 -4.75 -14.49 -26.23
N PRO A 149 -6.04 -14.50 -25.84
CA PRO A 149 -6.55 -15.28 -24.71
C PRO A 149 -6.15 -16.76 -24.73
N GLU A 150 -6.17 -17.39 -25.92
CA GLU A 150 -5.93 -18.83 -26.11
C GLU A 150 -4.45 -19.20 -26.06
N MET A 151 -3.56 -18.26 -26.38
CA MET A 151 -2.11 -18.50 -26.50
C MET A 151 -1.28 -17.79 -25.44
N CYS A 152 -1.91 -16.93 -24.64
CA CYS A 152 -1.20 -16.14 -23.66
C CYS A 152 -0.58 -17.08 -22.60
N SER A 153 0.70 -16.86 -22.33
CA SER A 153 1.40 -17.49 -21.22
C SER A 153 1.92 -16.42 -20.28
N ALA A 154 2.13 -16.81 -19.02
CA ALA A 154 2.77 -15.96 -18.04
C ALA A 154 3.99 -16.71 -17.51
N THR A 155 5.10 -15.98 -17.39
CA THR A 155 6.38 -16.53 -16.95
C THR A 155 6.77 -15.88 -15.63
N LEU A 156 6.81 -16.70 -14.58
CA LEU A 156 7.25 -16.32 -13.25
C LEU A 156 8.77 -16.38 -13.17
N SER A 157 9.41 -15.44 -12.47
CA SER A 157 10.82 -15.55 -12.13
C SER A 157 11.07 -16.83 -11.34
N PRO A 158 12.17 -17.57 -11.59
CA PRO A 158 13.34 -17.22 -12.41
C PRO A 158 13.21 -17.44 -13.93
N GLY A 159 12.07 -17.87 -14.46
CA GLY A 159 11.89 -18.10 -15.90
C GLY A 159 10.99 -19.28 -16.24
N ILE A 160 10.01 -19.58 -15.40
CA ILE A 160 9.12 -20.73 -15.56
C ILE A 160 7.72 -20.30 -15.95
N SER A 161 7.18 -20.92 -17.00
CA SER A 161 5.79 -20.71 -17.40
C SER A 161 4.85 -21.44 -16.45
N VAL A 162 3.89 -20.69 -15.92
CA VAL A 162 2.87 -21.20 -14.99
C VAL A 162 1.67 -21.79 -15.71
N LEU A 163 0.87 -22.59 -15.01
CA LEU A 163 -0.32 -23.25 -15.56
C LEU A 163 -1.34 -22.23 -16.05
N LYS A 164 -1.76 -22.35 -17.32
CA LYS A 164 -2.84 -21.54 -17.90
C LYS A 164 -4.19 -22.05 -17.45
N LEU A 165 -4.94 -21.19 -16.77
CA LEU A 165 -6.31 -21.43 -16.31
C LEU A 165 -7.31 -20.39 -16.84
N GLY A 166 -6.86 -19.22 -17.28
CA GLY A 166 -7.73 -18.22 -17.91
C GLY A 166 -7.93 -18.47 -19.42
N GLY A 167 -8.36 -17.44 -20.15
CA GLY A 167 -8.78 -17.56 -21.57
C GLY A 167 -10.08 -18.34 -21.73
N THR A 168 -10.89 -18.37 -20.68
CA THR A 168 -12.12 -19.14 -20.59
C THR A 168 -13.07 -18.47 -19.61
N LYS A 169 -14.29 -19.00 -19.51
CA LYS A 169 -15.37 -18.47 -18.69
C LYS A 169 -15.82 -19.50 -17.66
N ILE A 170 -15.99 -19.06 -16.42
CA ILE A 170 -16.51 -19.88 -15.32
C ILE A 170 -17.79 -19.28 -14.73
N ASN A 171 -18.66 -20.17 -14.24
CA ASN A 171 -19.96 -19.81 -13.69
C ASN A 171 -19.87 -19.56 -12.17
N GLY A 172 -19.51 -18.33 -11.81
CA GLY A 172 -19.44 -17.85 -10.45
C GLY A 172 -18.08 -18.06 -9.80
N TRP A 173 -17.70 -17.12 -8.94
CA TRP A 173 -16.36 -17.12 -8.34
C TRP A 173 -16.15 -18.27 -7.37
N GLY A 174 -17.18 -18.73 -6.64
CA GLY A 174 -16.93 -19.79 -5.65
C GLY A 174 -16.66 -21.19 -6.21
N LEU A 175 -16.66 -21.37 -7.54
CA LEU A 175 -16.03 -22.55 -8.15
C LEU A 175 -14.51 -22.62 -7.86
N THR A 176 -13.90 -21.52 -7.41
CA THR A 176 -12.47 -21.44 -7.10
C THR A 176 -12.15 -21.74 -5.64
N THR A 177 -13.14 -21.79 -4.73
CA THR A 177 -12.93 -21.76 -3.28
C THR A 177 -11.99 -22.85 -2.76
N PHE A 178 -12.07 -24.07 -3.30
CA PHE A 178 -11.23 -25.20 -2.87
C PHE A 178 -10.11 -25.53 -3.86
N ARG A 179 -9.92 -24.70 -4.89
CA ARG A 179 -8.90 -24.92 -5.90
C ARG A 179 -7.67 -24.14 -5.54
N ASN A 180 -6.53 -24.83 -5.51
CA ASN A 180 -5.24 -24.18 -5.40
C ASN A 180 -5.02 -23.34 -6.67
N LEU A 181 -5.07 -22.02 -6.54
CA LEU A 181 -4.81 -21.07 -7.63
C LEU A 181 -3.42 -20.43 -7.53
N ASP A 182 -2.52 -20.95 -6.70
CA ASP A 182 -1.17 -20.42 -6.54
C ASP A 182 -0.32 -20.68 -7.77
N PHE A 183 0.49 -19.70 -8.14
CA PHE A 183 1.39 -19.78 -9.29
C PHE A 183 0.65 -20.18 -10.58
N THR A 184 -0.45 -19.49 -10.88
CA THR A 184 -1.25 -19.75 -12.09
C THR A 184 -1.35 -18.52 -12.98
N ASN A 185 -1.65 -18.76 -14.26
CA ASN A 185 -2.07 -17.75 -15.20
C ASN A 185 -3.60 -17.76 -15.32
N LEU A 186 -4.23 -16.82 -14.62
CA LEU A 186 -5.66 -16.49 -14.66
C LEU A 186 -5.98 -15.42 -15.72
N ASP A 187 -5.06 -15.14 -16.65
CA ASP A 187 -5.25 -14.07 -17.63
C ASP A 187 -6.48 -14.33 -18.50
N PHE A 188 -7.31 -13.32 -18.78
CA PHE A 188 -8.55 -13.44 -19.53
C PHE A 188 -9.56 -14.43 -18.93
N LEU A 189 -9.48 -14.72 -17.62
CA LEU A 189 -10.54 -15.46 -16.96
C LEU A 189 -11.76 -14.55 -16.82
N GLU A 190 -12.89 -14.99 -17.38
CA GLU A 190 -14.18 -14.32 -17.20
C GLU A 190 -15.02 -15.08 -16.17
N ILE A 191 -15.53 -14.36 -15.19
CA ILE A 191 -16.34 -14.91 -14.11
C ILE A 191 -17.71 -14.27 -14.18
N GLU A 192 -18.72 -15.09 -14.50
CA GLU A 192 -20.10 -14.66 -14.54
C GLU A 192 -20.97 -15.47 -13.59
N GLY A 193 -21.82 -14.77 -12.83
CA GLY A 193 -22.85 -15.38 -12.01
C GLY A 193 -22.57 -15.29 -10.52
N LYS A 194 -23.65 -15.44 -9.75
CA LYS A 194 -23.64 -15.30 -8.30
C LYS A 194 -23.41 -16.68 -7.69
N HIS A 195 -22.33 -16.83 -6.94
CA HIS A 195 -22.10 -18.01 -6.11
C HIS A 195 -21.70 -17.54 -4.72
N HIS A 196 -22.36 -18.06 -3.70
CA HIS A 196 -22.10 -17.72 -2.30
C HIS A 196 -21.27 -18.82 -1.65
N TRP A 197 -20.32 -18.41 -0.82
CA TRP A 197 -19.43 -19.29 -0.08
C TRP A 197 -18.89 -18.56 1.14
N ASP A 198 -18.45 -19.33 2.13
CA ASP A 198 -18.10 -18.87 3.48
C ASP A 198 -16.62 -19.07 3.86
N ARG A 199 -15.83 -19.71 3.00
CA ARG A 199 -14.42 -20.03 3.27
C ARG A 199 -13.43 -19.16 2.52
N GLU A 200 -12.52 -18.51 3.24
CA GLU A 200 -11.45 -17.68 2.68
C GLU A 200 -10.64 -18.37 1.57
N LEU A 201 -10.50 -17.69 0.43
CA LEU A 201 -9.65 -18.09 -0.70
C LEU A 201 -8.40 -17.23 -0.75
N ASN A 202 -7.24 -17.89 -0.68
CA ASN A 202 -5.93 -17.23 -0.78
C ASN A 202 -5.27 -17.60 -2.10
N ILE A 203 -4.83 -16.59 -2.85
CA ILE A 203 -4.20 -16.76 -4.17
C ILE A 203 -2.82 -16.11 -4.14
N PHE A 204 -1.77 -16.91 -4.29
CA PHE A 204 -0.39 -16.44 -4.22
C PHE A 204 0.28 -16.44 -5.60
N TYR A 205 1.00 -15.36 -5.91
CA TYR A 205 1.91 -15.28 -7.06
C TYR A 205 1.27 -15.65 -8.41
N SER A 206 0.04 -15.20 -8.67
CA SER A 206 -0.69 -15.48 -9.90
C SER A 206 -0.79 -14.28 -10.83
N SER A 207 -0.82 -14.55 -12.14
CA SER A 207 -1.03 -13.54 -13.17
C SER A 207 -2.52 -13.45 -13.47
N CYS A 208 -3.07 -12.24 -13.44
CA CYS A 208 -4.49 -11.90 -13.51
C CYS A 208 -4.75 -10.78 -14.54
N ARG A 209 -4.13 -10.87 -15.72
CA ARG A 209 -4.33 -9.87 -16.81
C ARG A 209 -5.72 -10.03 -17.40
N HIS A 210 -6.44 -8.95 -17.65
CA HIS A 210 -7.80 -8.95 -18.19
C HIS A 210 -8.78 -9.83 -17.40
N LEU A 211 -8.56 -10.00 -16.09
CA LEU A 211 -9.49 -10.70 -15.21
C LEU A 211 -10.80 -9.93 -15.14
N LYS A 212 -11.93 -10.59 -15.40
CA LYS A 212 -13.23 -9.92 -15.55
C LYS A 212 -14.32 -10.55 -14.71
N PHE A 213 -14.96 -9.75 -13.88
CA PHE A 213 -16.14 -10.12 -13.09
C PHE A 213 -17.38 -9.44 -13.67
N THR A 214 -18.41 -10.22 -14.01
CA THR A 214 -19.68 -9.72 -14.56
C THR A 214 -20.85 -10.35 -13.82
N ASN A 215 -21.73 -9.55 -13.22
CA ASN A 215 -22.86 -10.08 -12.43
C ASN A 215 -22.43 -11.07 -11.33
N SER A 216 -21.26 -10.84 -10.74
CA SER A 216 -20.57 -11.79 -9.88
C SER A 216 -20.54 -11.35 -8.41
N ILE A 217 -20.33 -12.31 -7.52
CA ILE A 217 -20.05 -12.01 -6.11
C ILE A 217 -18.72 -12.65 -5.73
N VAL A 218 -17.83 -11.83 -5.16
CA VAL A 218 -16.51 -12.22 -4.68
C VAL A 218 -16.55 -12.06 -3.16
N TYR A 219 -16.50 -13.18 -2.44
CA TYR A 219 -16.41 -13.21 -0.98
C TYR A 219 -14.96 -13.48 -0.55
N PHE A 220 -14.58 -13.12 0.68
CA PHE A 220 -13.37 -13.53 1.42
C PHE A 220 -12.18 -13.98 0.54
N THR A 221 -11.73 -13.13 -0.38
CA THR A 221 -10.66 -13.49 -1.33
C THR A 221 -9.47 -12.59 -1.06
N LYS A 222 -8.30 -13.20 -0.84
CA LYS A 222 -7.05 -12.48 -0.65
C LYS A 222 -6.06 -12.84 -1.75
N PHE A 223 -5.52 -11.81 -2.38
CA PHE A 223 -4.49 -11.93 -3.39
C PHE A 223 -3.16 -11.47 -2.80
N TYR A 224 -2.13 -12.30 -2.95
CA TYR A 224 -0.80 -12.06 -2.41
C TYR A 224 0.23 -12.07 -3.54
N ALA A 225 0.96 -10.98 -3.70
CA ALA A 225 2.00 -10.84 -4.73
C ALA A 225 1.54 -11.23 -6.15
N CYS A 226 0.28 -10.94 -6.46
CA CYS A 226 -0.31 -11.21 -7.77
C CYS A 226 -0.09 -10.03 -8.73
N TYR A 227 -0.12 -10.32 -10.03
CA TYR A 227 0.04 -9.33 -11.09
C TYR A 227 -1.30 -9.10 -11.81
N PHE A 228 -1.82 -7.87 -11.78
CA PHE A 228 -3.06 -7.48 -12.42
C PHE A 228 -2.82 -6.46 -13.53
N GLU A 229 -3.45 -6.67 -14.67
CA GLU A 229 -3.49 -5.72 -15.77
C GLU A 229 -4.93 -5.62 -16.27
N SER A 230 -5.54 -4.44 -16.26
CA SER A 230 -6.95 -4.27 -16.64
C SER A 230 -7.92 -5.22 -15.92
N LEU A 231 -7.89 -5.24 -14.58
CA LEU A 231 -8.95 -5.88 -13.79
C LEU A 231 -10.28 -5.18 -14.08
N ARG A 232 -11.33 -5.91 -14.46
CA ARG A 232 -12.64 -5.33 -14.76
C ARG A 232 -13.72 -5.95 -13.90
N SER A 233 -14.59 -5.10 -13.39
CA SER A 233 -15.79 -5.53 -12.68
C SER A 233 -17.00 -4.74 -13.16
N SER A 234 -18.07 -5.46 -13.50
CA SER A 234 -19.35 -4.88 -13.86
C SER A 234 -20.49 -5.54 -13.10
N ASN A 235 -21.38 -4.74 -12.51
CA ASN A 235 -22.57 -5.21 -11.80
C ASN A 235 -22.25 -6.28 -10.73
N SER A 236 -21.13 -6.14 -10.03
CA SER A 236 -20.61 -7.18 -9.13
C SER A 236 -20.43 -6.68 -7.71
N ARG A 237 -20.38 -7.60 -6.74
CA ARG A 237 -20.14 -7.26 -5.33
C ARG A 237 -18.87 -7.92 -4.84
N PHE A 238 -17.99 -7.13 -4.25
CA PHE A 238 -16.81 -7.60 -3.52
C PHE A 238 -17.06 -7.42 -2.04
N TYR A 239 -16.94 -8.51 -1.30
CA TYR A 239 -17.07 -8.53 0.15
C TYR A 239 -15.81 -9.16 0.74
N TRP A 240 -15.10 -8.40 1.57
CA TRP A 240 -13.87 -8.84 2.19
C TRP A 240 -12.85 -9.32 1.15
N THR A 241 -12.49 -8.42 0.22
CA THR A 241 -11.50 -8.70 -0.81
C THR A 241 -10.24 -7.90 -0.52
N GLU A 242 -9.11 -8.59 -0.43
CA GLU A 242 -7.86 -8.01 0.01
C GLU A 242 -6.76 -8.26 -1.01
N PHE A 243 -5.92 -7.27 -1.24
CA PHE A 243 -4.77 -7.35 -2.12
C PHE A 243 -3.54 -6.90 -1.35
N TYR A 244 -2.54 -7.77 -1.29
CA TYR A 244 -1.31 -7.56 -0.57
C TYR A 244 -0.11 -7.67 -1.49
N ASN A 245 0.73 -6.63 -1.53
CA ASN A 245 1.95 -6.57 -2.34
C ASN A 245 1.71 -6.94 -3.83
N CYS A 246 0.53 -6.62 -4.35
CA CYS A 246 0.15 -6.88 -5.74
C CYS A 246 0.57 -5.72 -6.65
N ASP A 247 0.81 -6.03 -7.92
CA ASP A 247 1.03 -5.02 -8.95
C ASP A 247 -0.27 -4.83 -9.75
N PHE A 248 -0.80 -3.60 -9.79
CA PHE A 248 -2.02 -3.23 -10.50
C PHE A 248 -1.72 -2.24 -11.63
N PHE A 249 -1.94 -2.71 -12.86
CA PHE A 249 -1.87 -1.93 -14.09
C PHE A 249 -3.29 -1.66 -14.62
N GLY A 250 -4.09 -0.94 -13.83
CA GLY A 250 -5.48 -0.64 -14.12
C GLY A 250 -6.48 -1.58 -13.46
N ALA A 251 -7.50 -0.98 -12.86
CA ALA A 251 -8.65 -1.69 -12.28
C ALA A 251 -9.90 -0.83 -12.45
N ASP A 252 -10.89 -1.34 -13.17
CA ASP A 252 -12.12 -0.64 -13.53
C ASP A 252 -13.32 -1.31 -12.87
N PHE A 253 -14.03 -0.55 -12.04
CA PHE A 253 -15.25 -0.99 -11.36
C PHE A 253 -16.44 -0.17 -11.85
N GLU A 254 -17.46 -0.85 -12.37
CA GLU A 254 -18.70 -0.24 -12.86
C GLU A 254 -19.94 -0.88 -12.22
N ASN A 255 -20.85 -0.07 -11.67
CA ASN A 255 -22.09 -0.55 -11.03
C ASN A 255 -21.82 -1.62 -9.96
N SER A 256 -20.70 -1.50 -9.25
CA SER A 256 -20.22 -2.52 -8.32
C SER A 256 -20.23 -2.01 -6.88
N SER A 257 -20.22 -2.92 -5.92
CA SER A 257 -20.15 -2.61 -4.48
C SER A 257 -18.88 -3.21 -3.89
N LEU A 258 -18.10 -2.41 -3.17
CA LEU A 258 -16.82 -2.78 -2.55
C LEU A 258 -16.94 -2.64 -1.03
N ILE A 259 -17.11 -3.76 -0.34
CA ILE A 259 -17.29 -3.81 1.12
C ILE A 259 -16.08 -4.51 1.74
N ASN A 260 -15.44 -3.89 2.73
CA ASN A 260 -14.19 -4.39 3.33
C ASN A 260 -13.12 -4.69 2.26
N PHE A 261 -12.90 -3.71 1.38
CA PHE A 261 -11.99 -3.85 0.24
C PHE A 261 -10.63 -3.23 0.60
N ILE A 262 -9.60 -4.07 0.67
CA ILE A 262 -8.27 -3.69 1.18
C ILE A 262 -7.24 -3.79 0.05
N VAL A 263 -6.46 -2.72 -0.14
CA VAL A 263 -5.33 -2.68 -1.06
C VAL A 263 -4.11 -2.20 -0.28
N GLU A 264 -3.24 -3.13 0.09
CA GLU A 264 -2.09 -2.90 0.97
C GLU A 264 -0.76 -3.25 0.29
N ASP A 265 0.22 -2.36 0.44
CA ASP A 265 1.57 -2.46 -0.15
C ASP A 265 1.55 -2.71 -1.66
N CYS A 266 0.46 -2.35 -2.34
CA CYS A 266 0.26 -2.62 -3.76
C CYS A 266 0.76 -1.48 -4.65
N SER A 267 1.45 -1.84 -5.72
CA SER A 267 1.79 -0.92 -6.79
C SER A 267 0.61 -0.70 -7.72
N ALA A 268 -0.24 0.28 -7.43
CA ALA A 268 -1.44 0.48 -8.22
C ALA A 268 -1.42 1.74 -9.06
N ASN A 269 -1.79 1.60 -10.33
CA ASN A 269 -2.09 2.70 -11.22
C ASN A 269 -3.50 2.54 -11.83
N ARG A 270 -4.11 3.67 -12.22
CA ARG A 270 -5.33 3.72 -13.05
C ARG A 270 -6.56 3.01 -12.45
N PHE A 271 -6.93 3.30 -11.21
CA PHE A 271 -8.24 2.87 -10.67
C PHE A 271 -9.41 3.66 -11.25
N SER A 272 -10.40 3.03 -11.87
CA SER A 272 -11.63 3.70 -12.33
C SER A 272 -12.83 3.25 -11.52
N PHE A 273 -13.66 4.19 -11.11
CA PHE A 273 -14.89 3.94 -10.36
C PHE A 273 -16.05 4.66 -11.04
N ASN A 274 -17.01 3.89 -11.56
CA ASN A 274 -18.23 4.40 -12.17
C ASN A 274 -19.45 3.80 -11.46
N ARG A 275 -20.24 4.64 -10.77
CA ARG A 275 -21.42 4.18 -9.99
C ARG A 275 -21.04 3.04 -9.02
N VAL A 276 -20.00 3.28 -8.23
CA VAL A 276 -19.48 2.29 -7.27
C VAL A 276 -19.87 2.68 -5.86
N GLU A 277 -20.49 1.72 -5.16
CA GLU A 277 -20.75 1.82 -3.72
C GLU A 277 -19.52 1.32 -2.95
N VAL A 278 -19.11 2.03 -1.91
CA VAL A 278 -18.01 1.57 -1.03
C VAL A 278 -18.37 1.62 0.43
N ASP A 279 -17.89 0.63 1.17
CA ASP A 279 -17.92 0.60 2.64
C ASP A 279 -16.62 -0.03 3.16
N ASN A 280 -16.00 0.61 4.15
CA ASN A 280 -14.70 0.22 4.71
C ASN A 280 -13.62 -0.10 3.65
N PHE A 281 -13.40 0.82 2.71
CA PHE A 281 -12.32 0.73 1.72
C PHE A 281 -11.00 1.23 2.31
N ILE A 282 -9.97 0.39 2.28
CA ILE A 282 -8.65 0.69 2.85
C ILE A 282 -7.60 0.66 1.75
N TYR A 283 -6.86 1.77 1.60
CA TYR A 283 -5.68 1.85 0.75
C TYR A 283 -4.45 2.24 1.55
N LEU A 284 -3.46 1.35 1.55
CA LEU A 284 -2.16 1.51 2.18
C LEU A 284 -1.09 1.38 1.08
N PRO A 285 -0.59 2.51 0.54
CA PRO A 285 0.41 2.46 -0.52
C PRO A 285 1.75 1.90 -0.01
N PRO A 286 2.64 1.46 -0.90
CA PRO A 286 3.94 0.94 -0.51
C PRO A 286 4.77 1.95 0.29
N GLN A 287 5.40 1.49 1.37
CA GLN A 287 6.18 2.36 2.27
C GLN A 287 7.62 2.61 1.81
N LYS A 288 8.19 1.75 0.94
CA LYS A 288 9.58 1.85 0.48
C LYS A 288 9.65 2.47 -0.92
N GLU A 289 10.45 3.53 -1.05
CA GLU A 289 10.68 4.24 -2.31
C GLU A 289 11.35 3.38 -3.41
N TRP A 290 10.99 3.76 -4.62
CA TRP A 290 11.21 3.17 -5.94
C TRP A 290 12.65 3.11 -6.44
N HIS A 291 13.34 1.99 -6.16
CA HIS A 291 14.46 1.50 -6.98
C HIS A 291 14.42 -0.02 -7.24
N THR A 292 13.34 -0.71 -6.88
CA THR A 292 13.21 -2.18 -6.97
C THR A 292 12.29 -2.66 -8.10
N GLY A 293 11.87 -1.79 -9.02
CA GLY A 293 11.03 -2.18 -10.17
C GLY A 293 9.52 -2.26 -9.88
N ILE A 294 9.09 -1.81 -8.69
CA ILE A 294 7.68 -1.55 -8.36
C ILE A 294 7.24 -0.31 -9.17
N VAL A 295 5.97 -0.14 -9.54
CA VAL A 295 5.53 0.90 -10.53
C VAL A 295 4.82 2.11 -9.93
N GLY A 296 4.45 2.12 -8.65
CA GLY A 296 3.90 3.36 -8.12
C GLY A 296 4.94 4.50 -8.22
N THR A 297 4.51 5.73 -8.14
CA THR A 297 5.38 6.85 -7.82
C THR A 297 4.61 7.65 -6.79
N TYR A 298 5.24 8.61 -6.12
CA TYR A 298 4.46 9.54 -5.30
C TYR A 298 3.35 10.23 -6.11
N GLU A 299 3.56 10.45 -7.41
CA GLU A 299 2.55 10.93 -8.35
C GLU A 299 1.41 9.93 -8.52
N THR A 300 1.67 8.64 -8.78
CA THR A 300 0.61 7.64 -8.91
C THR A 300 -0.19 7.47 -7.61
N VAL A 301 0.49 7.50 -6.46
CA VAL A 301 -0.19 7.41 -5.15
C VAL A 301 -1.09 8.63 -4.93
N ALA A 302 -0.63 9.84 -5.26
CA ALA A 302 -1.44 11.05 -5.21
C ALA A 302 -2.66 10.95 -6.14
N GLU A 303 -2.47 10.48 -7.37
CA GLU A 303 -3.56 10.29 -8.34
C GLU A 303 -4.61 9.30 -7.81
N ASN A 304 -4.19 8.19 -7.19
CA ASN A 304 -5.11 7.24 -6.59
C ASN A 304 -5.92 7.89 -5.46
N TYR A 305 -5.27 8.64 -4.55
CA TYR A 305 -5.99 9.36 -3.49
C TYR A 305 -6.98 10.40 -4.02
N LYS A 306 -6.64 11.08 -5.12
CA LYS A 306 -7.57 11.97 -5.81
C LYS A 306 -8.83 11.24 -6.28
N ARG A 307 -8.68 10.03 -6.84
CA ARG A 307 -9.80 9.19 -7.28
C ARG A 307 -10.60 8.65 -6.09
N PHE A 308 -9.94 8.23 -5.01
CA PHE A 308 -10.62 7.78 -3.79
C PHE A 308 -11.39 8.91 -3.10
N ARG A 309 -10.85 10.14 -3.07
CA ARG A 309 -11.58 11.30 -2.56
C ARG A 309 -12.93 11.47 -3.27
N VAL A 310 -12.92 11.43 -4.61
CA VAL A 310 -14.15 11.55 -5.41
C VAL A 310 -15.10 10.38 -5.13
N LEU A 311 -14.57 9.16 -5.03
CA LEU A 311 -15.34 7.98 -4.67
C LEU A 311 -16.05 8.12 -3.32
N PHE A 312 -15.32 8.54 -2.29
CA PHE A 312 -15.86 8.74 -0.95
C PHE A 312 -16.89 9.87 -0.89
N GLN A 313 -16.65 10.99 -1.59
CA GLN A 313 -17.62 12.09 -1.71
C GLN A 313 -18.94 11.61 -2.33
N ASN A 314 -18.86 10.84 -3.42
CA ASN A 314 -20.05 10.30 -4.10
C ASN A 314 -20.84 9.30 -3.22
N ASN A 315 -20.19 8.69 -2.23
CA ASN A 315 -20.79 7.76 -1.28
C ASN A 315 -21.20 8.43 0.05
N GLY A 316 -20.96 9.73 0.23
CA GLY A 316 -21.26 10.44 1.48
C GLY A 316 -20.29 10.17 2.63
N HIS A 317 -19.13 9.55 2.36
CA HIS A 317 -18.09 9.23 3.34
C HIS A 317 -17.15 10.43 3.57
N ARG A 318 -17.65 11.42 4.31
CA ARG A 318 -17.04 12.74 4.46
C ARG A 318 -15.64 12.71 5.09
N LYS A 319 -15.49 11.89 6.14
CA LYS A 319 -14.24 11.77 6.90
C LYS A 319 -13.15 11.13 6.04
N GLU A 320 -13.49 10.06 5.33
CA GLU A 320 -12.63 9.32 4.43
C GLU A 320 -12.21 10.18 3.23
N ALA A 321 -13.13 11.00 2.70
CA ALA A 321 -12.84 11.97 1.66
C ALA A 321 -11.81 13.04 2.10
N GLY A 322 -11.98 13.61 3.30
CA GLY A 322 -11.01 14.56 3.88
C GLY A 322 -9.65 13.92 4.12
N GLU A 323 -9.62 12.69 4.63
CA GLU A 323 -8.39 11.93 4.82
C GLU A 323 -7.69 11.59 3.49
N ALA A 324 -8.46 11.24 2.45
CA ALA A 324 -7.95 11.03 1.10
C ALA A 324 -7.38 12.33 0.51
N TYR A 325 -8.05 13.46 0.70
CA TYR A 325 -7.55 14.78 0.27
C TYR A 325 -6.23 15.17 0.96
N TYR A 326 -6.15 14.99 2.28
CA TYR A 326 -4.92 15.23 3.03
C TYR A 326 -3.76 14.39 2.48
N LYS A 327 -4.02 13.11 2.20
CA LYS A 327 -3.00 12.20 1.64
C LYS A 327 -2.65 12.56 0.19
N GLU A 328 -3.60 12.91 -0.66
CA GLU A 328 -3.39 13.45 -2.01
C GLU A 328 -2.36 14.60 -1.97
N ARG A 329 -2.64 15.65 -1.19
CA ARG A 329 -1.74 16.82 -1.06
C ARG A 329 -0.37 16.47 -0.47
N LEU A 330 -0.33 15.56 0.51
CA LEU A 330 0.93 15.09 1.10
C LEU A 330 1.82 14.40 0.06
N TYR A 331 1.25 13.54 -0.77
CA TYR A 331 2.00 12.80 -1.79
C TYR A 331 2.36 13.68 -3.01
N GLU A 332 1.51 14.64 -3.39
CA GLU A 332 1.86 15.68 -4.37
C GLU A 332 3.08 16.51 -3.90
N MET A 333 3.09 16.92 -2.63
CA MET A 333 4.22 17.64 -2.04
C MET A 333 5.50 16.78 -2.06
N LYS A 334 5.42 15.51 -1.65
CA LYS A 334 6.57 14.58 -1.69
C LYS A 334 7.10 14.39 -3.11
N TYR A 335 6.21 14.23 -4.09
CA TYR A 335 6.58 14.14 -5.50
C TYR A 335 7.26 15.43 -5.99
N ALA A 336 6.69 16.59 -5.68
CA ALA A 336 7.22 17.88 -6.10
C ALA A 336 8.62 18.12 -5.52
N PHE A 337 8.88 17.76 -4.26
CA PHE A 337 10.22 17.80 -3.67
C PHE A 337 11.17 16.77 -4.30
N GLY A 338 10.74 15.52 -4.46
CA GLY A 338 11.57 14.43 -5.01
C GLY A 338 11.92 14.61 -6.48
N SER A 339 11.09 15.32 -7.25
CA SER A 339 11.31 15.60 -8.68
C SER A 339 12.18 16.83 -8.97
N LEU A 340 12.68 17.53 -7.95
CA LEU A 340 13.60 18.64 -8.12
C LEU A 340 14.97 18.14 -8.63
N ASP A 341 15.34 18.53 -9.85
CA ASP A 341 16.63 18.16 -10.44
C ASP A 341 17.42 19.39 -10.90
N PHE A 342 17.96 20.11 -9.92
CA PHE A 342 18.89 21.22 -10.19
C PHE A 342 20.21 20.74 -10.79
N LYS A 343 20.62 19.49 -10.55
CA LYS A 343 21.90 18.95 -11.06
C LYS A 343 21.87 18.84 -12.59
N ARG A 344 20.78 18.33 -13.16
CA ARG A 344 20.61 18.27 -14.62
C ARG A 344 20.59 19.68 -15.24
N ALA A 345 19.88 20.61 -14.62
CA ALA A 345 19.85 22.00 -15.07
C ALA A 345 21.25 22.64 -15.05
N LEU A 346 21.99 22.50 -13.94
CA LEU A 346 23.37 22.98 -13.82
C LEU A 346 24.29 22.32 -14.86
N LYS A 347 24.19 21.00 -15.06
CA LYS A 347 24.99 20.28 -16.06
C LYS A 347 24.78 20.80 -17.49
N LEU A 348 23.57 21.25 -17.83
CA LEU A 348 23.29 21.88 -19.13
C LEU A 348 23.94 23.24 -19.27
N ILE A 349 23.98 24.05 -18.21
CA ILE A 349 24.72 25.34 -18.18
C ILE A 349 26.20 25.09 -18.48
N TRP A 350 26.79 24.09 -17.82
CA TRP A 350 28.21 23.79 -17.97
C TRP A 350 28.58 23.16 -19.32
N LYS A 351 27.67 22.43 -19.98
CA LYS A 351 27.97 21.67 -21.21
C LYS A 351 27.49 22.31 -22.51
N GLN A 352 26.46 23.15 -22.48
CA GLN A 352 25.84 23.72 -23.67
C GLN A 352 25.78 25.23 -23.55
N ASP A 353 24.66 25.75 -23.01
CA ASP A 353 24.43 27.17 -22.82
C ASP A 353 23.27 27.36 -21.83
N PHE A 354 23.21 28.54 -21.21
CA PHE A 354 22.17 28.94 -20.27
C PHE A 354 20.77 28.90 -20.90
N ILE A 355 20.65 29.15 -22.21
CA ILE A 355 19.37 29.14 -22.94
C ILE A 355 18.64 27.80 -22.78
N PHE A 356 19.38 26.68 -22.84
CA PHE A 356 18.81 25.34 -22.69
C PHE A 356 18.49 24.97 -21.23
N ALA A 357 19.20 25.57 -20.27
CA ALA A 357 18.97 25.34 -18.85
C ALA A 357 17.84 26.20 -18.25
N LYS A 358 17.59 27.38 -18.82
CA LYS A 358 16.57 28.34 -18.35
C LYS A 358 15.17 27.73 -18.12
N PRO A 359 14.57 26.95 -19.05
CA PRO A 359 13.24 26.37 -18.81
C PRO A 359 13.23 25.40 -17.63
N LEU A 360 14.25 24.54 -17.50
CA LEU A 360 14.39 23.59 -16.39
C LEU A 360 14.62 24.30 -15.05
N LEU A 361 15.42 25.36 -15.02
CA LEU A 361 15.59 26.19 -13.83
C LEU A 361 14.27 26.85 -13.43
N LYS A 362 13.54 27.45 -14.38
CA LYS A 362 12.24 28.07 -14.10
C LYS A 362 11.24 27.05 -13.55
N GLU A 363 11.19 25.85 -14.13
CA GLU A 363 10.36 24.76 -13.65
C GLU A 363 10.75 24.34 -12.23
N ASN A 364 12.04 24.09 -11.97
CA ASN A 364 12.54 23.72 -10.64
C ASN A 364 12.28 24.81 -9.59
N PHE A 365 12.46 26.09 -9.92
CA PHE A 365 12.15 27.20 -9.00
C PHE A 365 10.65 27.32 -8.73
N SER A 366 9.82 27.14 -9.76
CA SER A 366 8.36 27.12 -9.59
C SER A 366 7.92 25.96 -8.69
N LYS A 367 8.46 24.76 -8.93
CA LYS A 367 8.23 23.57 -8.09
C LYS A 367 8.72 23.79 -6.66
N LEU A 368 9.89 24.41 -6.48
CA LEU A 368 10.43 24.71 -5.16
C LEU A 368 9.53 25.70 -4.40
N ALA A 369 9.09 26.77 -5.05
CA ALA A 369 8.18 27.75 -4.44
C ALA A 369 6.84 27.13 -4.04
N SER A 370 6.23 26.32 -4.92
CA SER A 370 5.00 25.60 -4.58
C SER A 370 5.21 24.60 -3.45
N SER A 371 6.30 23.83 -3.49
CA SER A 371 6.63 22.85 -2.44
C SER A 371 6.89 23.50 -1.08
N ILE A 372 7.52 24.68 -1.04
CA ILE A 372 7.69 25.44 0.20
C ILE A 372 6.33 25.91 0.73
N SER A 373 5.47 26.44 -0.14
CA SER A 373 4.11 26.83 0.23
C SER A 373 3.31 25.64 0.78
N ASP A 374 3.38 24.49 0.10
CA ASP A 374 2.73 23.26 0.53
C ASP A 374 3.30 22.73 1.83
N PHE A 375 4.61 22.87 2.06
CA PHE A 375 5.24 22.50 3.31
C PHE A 375 4.74 23.37 4.48
N PHE A 376 4.64 24.69 4.30
CA PHE A 376 4.03 25.56 5.32
C PHE A 376 2.55 25.21 5.56
N SER A 377 1.80 24.95 4.48
CA SER A 377 0.41 24.47 4.56
C SER A 377 0.30 23.12 5.27
N TYR A 378 1.26 22.22 5.08
CA TYR A 378 1.32 20.95 5.80
C TYR A 378 1.55 21.17 7.30
N LEU A 379 2.52 22.03 7.65
CA LEU A 379 2.91 22.28 9.04
C LEU A 379 1.83 23.02 9.84
N ILE A 380 1.30 24.12 9.30
CA ILE A 380 0.44 25.05 10.06
C ILE A 380 -0.96 24.48 10.29
N TRP A 381 -1.54 23.80 9.30
CA TRP A 381 -2.96 23.39 9.36
C TRP A 381 -3.25 22.07 8.63
N GLY A 382 -2.21 21.37 8.15
CA GLY A 382 -2.35 20.09 7.45
C GLY A 382 -3.24 20.17 6.22
N PHE A 383 -3.00 21.17 5.36
CA PHE A 383 -3.80 21.46 4.16
C PHE A 383 -5.28 21.78 4.43
N GLY A 384 -5.61 22.22 5.66
CA GLY A 384 -6.97 22.52 6.10
C GLY A 384 -7.71 21.35 6.78
N GLU A 385 -7.15 20.14 6.74
CA GLU A 385 -7.79 18.94 7.30
C GLU A 385 -7.43 18.69 8.78
N ARG A 386 -6.41 19.39 9.30
CA ARG A 386 -5.90 19.21 10.68
C ARG A 386 -5.88 20.54 11.45
N PRO A 387 -7.05 21.13 11.79
CA PRO A 387 -7.12 22.44 12.45
C PRO A 387 -6.43 22.48 13.83
N LEU A 388 -6.30 21.32 14.50
CA LEU A 388 -5.54 21.23 15.75
C LEU A 388 -4.06 21.60 15.59
N ARG A 389 -3.46 21.38 14.40
CA ARG A 389 -2.09 21.82 14.10
C ARG A 389 -1.94 23.34 14.18
N THR A 390 -3.01 24.08 13.85
CA THR A 390 -3.00 25.54 13.90
C THR A 390 -2.94 26.05 15.33
N VAL A 391 -3.63 25.37 16.26
CA VAL A 391 -3.52 25.65 17.70
C VAL A 391 -2.10 25.34 18.20
N LEU A 392 -1.53 24.20 17.83
CA LEU A 392 -0.15 23.88 18.22
C LEU A 392 0.85 24.88 17.64
N CYS A 393 0.66 25.29 16.39
CA CYS A 393 1.50 26.31 15.75
C CYS A 393 1.36 27.66 16.47
N SER A 394 0.15 28.06 16.88
CA SER A 394 -0.05 29.28 17.67
C SER A 394 0.71 29.26 19.00
N LEU A 395 0.72 28.13 19.72
CA LEU A 395 1.48 27.97 20.96
C LEU A 395 2.99 28.08 20.73
N VAL A 396 3.50 27.52 19.62
CA VAL A 396 4.91 27.65 19.25
C VAL A 396 5.25 29.10 18.94
N VAL A 397 4.43 29.81 18.17
CA VAL A 397 4.62 31.24 17.88
C VAL A 397 4.65 32.05 19.18
N MET A 398 3.66 31.87 20.05
CA MET A 398 3.62 32.53 21.36
C MET A 398 4.86 32.23 22.21
N THR A 399 5.34 30.99 22.21
CA THR A 399 6.55 30.61 22.95
C THR A 399 7.79 31.30 22.39
N VAL A 400 7.91 31.40 21.07
CA VAL A 400 9.03 32.11 20.42
C VAL A 400 9.00 33.59 20.78
N TYR A 401 7.85 34.25 20.68
CA TYR A 401 7.71 35.67 21.04
C TYR A 401 7.93 35.91 22.53
N THR A 402 7.46 35.00 23.40
CA THR A 402 7.78 35.01 24.83
C THR A 402 9.28 35.01 25.06
N GLY A 403 10.05 34.17 24.34
CA GLY A 403 11.51 34.16 24.42
C GLY A 403 12.14 35.47 23.91
N LEU A 404 11.64 36.03 22.82
CA LEU A 404 12.09 37.32 22.29
C LEU A 404 11.82 38.46 23.28
N TYR A 405 10.67 38.49 23.93
CA TYR A 405 10.33 39.47 24.97
C TYR A 405 11.16 39.29 26.24
N PHE A 406 11.44 38.05 26.63
CA PHE A 406 12.27 37.77 27.80
C PHE A 406 13.69 38.32 27.64
N ILE A 407 14.28 38.19 26.45
CA ILE A 407 15.63 38.70 26.13
C ILE A 407 15.60 40.21 25.80
N SER A 408 14.42 40.77 25.51
CA SER A 408 14.29 42.18 25.19
C SER A 408 14.55 43.07 26.40
N SER A 409 15.00 44.30 26.14
CA SER A 409 15.15 45.35 27.15
C SER A 409 13.86 46.16 27.34
N ILE A 410 12.69 45.55 27.13
CA ILE A 410 11.40 46.21 27.38
C ILE A 410 11.21 46.30 28.90
N ASP A 411 11.12 47.53 29.43
CA ASP A 411 10.89 47.78 30.84
C ASP A 411 9.68 46.99 31.34
N THR A 412 9.78 46.40 32.54
CA THR A 412 8.78 45.54 33.21
C THR A 412 8.51 44.16 32.60
N VAL A 413 8.99 43.88 31.38
CA VAL A 413 8.77 42.62 30.66
C VAL A 413 10.07 41.82 30.53
N GLY A 414 11.17 42.49 30.16
CA GLY A 414 12.50 41.90 30.01
C GLY A 414 12.97 41.21 31.27
N GLY A 415 13.51 40.00 31.14
CA GLY A 415 13.97 39.18 32.26
C GLY A 415 12.87 38.56 33.13
N ASN A 416 11.59 38.81 32.86
CA ASN A 416 10.46 38.20 33.55
C ASN A 416 9.65 37.32 32.59
N LEU A 417 9.78 35.99 32.75
CA LEU A 417 9.13 35.01 31.87
C LEU A 417 7.60 35.10 31.93
N THR A 418 7.03 35.33 33.11
CA THR A 418 5.57 35.44 33.31
C THR A 418 5.01 36.66 32.58
N ASN A 419 5.65 37.82 32.73
CA ASN A 419 5.23 39.04 32.04
C ASN A 419 5.44 38.93 30.53
N SER A 420 6.51 38.26 30.09
CA SER A 420 6.79 38.01 28.67
C SER A 420 5.73 37.11 28.03
N PHE A 421 5.32 36.04 28.73
CA PHE A 421 4.27 35.13 28.25
C PHE A 421 2.90 35.81 28.24
N TYR A 422 2.59 36.57 29.30
CA TYR A 422 1.36 37.35 29.38
C TYR A 422 1.28 38.37 28.23
N LEU A 423 2.37 39.11 27.97
CA LEU A 423 2.47 40.04 26.85
C LEU A 423 2.25 39.33 25.50
N SER A 424 2.95 38.21 25.25
CA SER A 424 2.76 37.43 24.02
C SER A 424 1.31 36.96 23.84
N SER A 425 0.68 36.50 24.92
CA SER A 425 -0.72 36.03 24.89
C SER A 425 -1.70 37.13 24.49
N ILE A 426 -1.62 38.33 25.08
CA ILE A 426 -2.55 39.43 24.78
C ILE A 426 -2.33 40.01 23.37
N ILE A 427 -1.07 40.02 22.88
CA ILE A 427 -0.73 40.53 21.56
C ILE A 427 -1.15 39.55 20.47
N PHE A 428 -0.82 38.27 20.64
CA PHE A 428 -1.21 37.22 19.71
C PHE A 428 -2.74 37.11 19.57
N THR A 429 -3.48 37.27 20.67
CA THR A 429 -4.96 37.22 20.67
C THR A 429 -5.62 38.56 20.33
N THR A 430 -4.82 39.59 20.04
CA THR A 430 -5.27 40.96 19.73
C THR A 430 -6.21 41.57 20.79
N LEU A 431 -6.09 41.15 22.06
CA LEU A 431 -6.89 41.67 23.19
C LEU A 431 -6.48 43.10 23.59
N GLY A 432 -5.24 43.50 23.28
CA GLY A 432 -4.73 44.85 23.54
C GLY A 432 -4.16 45.06 24.95
N PHE A 433 -3.58 46.25 25.16
CA PHE A 433 -2.87 46.62 26.38
C PHE A 433 -3.81 47.23 27.42
N GLY A 434 -3.94 46.60 28.60
CA GLY A 434 -4.47 47.27 29.79
C GLY A 434 -3.37 47.95 30.60
N ASP A 435 -2.24 47.26 30.77
CA ASP A 435 -1.25 47.59 31.82
C ASP A 435 0.17 47.91 31.31
N PHE A 436 0.49 47.63 30.04
CA PHE A 436 1.82 47.87 29.47
C PHE A 436 1.81 48.98 28.42
N VAL A 437 2.80 49.86 28.46
CA VAL A 437 3.00 50.93 27.48
C VAL A 437 4.36 50.74 26.78
N PRO A 438 4.51 49.76 25.86
CA PRO A 438 5.83 49.36 25.33
C PRO A 438 6.40 50.32 24.26
N PHE A 439 6.07 51.62 24.29
CA PHE A 439 6.18 52.49 23.11
C PHE A 439 7.45 53.33 22.98
N GLN A 440 8.49 53.11 23.78
CA GLN A 440 9.66 54.00 23.76
C GLN A 440 10.61 53.77 22.57
N ASN A 441 10.73 52.55 22.03
CA ASN A 441 11.62 52.23 20.90
C ASN A 441 10.87 51.68 19.68
N GLY A 442 11.21 52.15 18.47
CA GLY A 442 10.54 51.79 17.21
C GLY A 442 10.66 50.31 16.82
N GLY A 443 11.74 49.64 17.20
CA GLY A 443 11.96 48.21 16.89
C GLY A 443 10.95 47.27 17.56
N TYR A 444 10.55 47.56 18.80
CA TYR A 444 9.56 46.73 19.51
C TYR A 444 8.15 46.88 18.95
N LYS A 445 7.83 48.05 18.36
CA LYS A 445 6.55 48.24 17.66
C LYS A 445 6.41 47.28 16.47
N LEU A 446 7.48 47.05 15.72
CA LEU A 446 7.47 46.09 14.61
C LEU A 446 7.31 44.65 15.11
N LEU A 447 8.00 44.29 16.20
CA LEU A 447 7.89 42.95 16.81
C LEU A 447 6.46 42.66 17.32
N LEU A 448 5.86 43.61 18.04
CA LEU A 448 4.47 43.51 18.52
C LEU A 448 3.49 43.44 17.34
N SER A 449 3.71 44.26 16.31
CA SER A 449 2.86 44.28 15.11
C SER A 449 2.95 42.97 14.33
N SER A 450 4.13 42.37 14.22
CA SER A 450 4.31 41.08 13.53
C SER A 450 3.66 39.93 14.29
N GLU A 451 3.72 39.93 15.63
CA GLU A 451 3.01 38.93 16.44
C GLU A 451 1.50 39.05 16.30
N ALA A 452 0.95 40.26 16.44
CA ALA A 452 -0.48 40.51 16.27
C ALA A 452 -0.99 40.10 14.89
N LEU A 453 -0.21 40.39 13.84
CA LEU A 453 -0.52 39.99 12.47
C LEU A 453 -0.51 38.46 12.32
N LEU A 454 0.49 37.78 12.87
CA LEU A 454 0.54 36.31 12.89
C LEU A 454 -0.65 35.72 13.65
N GLY A 455 -1.05 36.32 14.77
CA GLY A 455 -2.23 35.95 15.52
C GLY A 455 -3.50 36.02 14.69
N ALA A 456 -3.75 37.16 14.05
CA ALA A 456 -4.89 37.37 13.16
C ALA A 456 -4.93 36.35 12.01
N PHE A 457 -3.80 36.11 11.33
CA PHE A 457 -3.71 35.09 10.27
C PHE A 457 -3.94 33.68 10.79
N THR A 458 -3.34 33.32 11.92
CA THR A 458 -3.49 31.99 12.52
C THR A 458 -4.94 31.71 12.92
N PHE A 459 -5.64 32.71 13.47
CA PHE A 459 -7.06 32.60 13.78
C PHE A 459 -7.92 32.45 12.52
N GLY A 460 -7.62 33.21 11.47
CA GLY A 460 -8.27 33.07 10.16
C GLY A 460 -8.10 31.67 9.56
N LEU A 461 -6.88 31.12 9.61
CA LEU A 461 -6.59 29.75 9.16
C LEU A 461 -7.31 28.70 10.02
N PHE A 462 -7.40 28.91 11.32
CA PHE A 462 -8.14 28.02 12.22
C PHE A 462 -9.62 27.95 11.84
N ILE A 463 -10.28 29.10 11.66
CA ILE A 463 -11.68 29.18 11.22
C ILE A 463 -11.83 28.52 9.84
N ALA A 464 -10.95 28.82 8.89
CA ALA A 464 -11.00 28.24 7.55
C ALA A 464 -10.82 26.70 7.56
N GLY A 465 -9.94 26.16 8.41
CA GLY A 465 -9.79 24.72 8.59
C GLY A 465 -11.06 24.06 9.14
N TYR A 466 -11.70 24.68 10.14
CA TYR A 466 -12.98 24.20 10.66
C TYR A 466 -14.10 24.26 9.61
N ALA A 467 -14.18 25.33 8.84
CA ALA A 467 -15.17 25.49 7.78
C ALA A 467 -14.95 24.49 6.63
N ASN A 468 -13.71 24.15 6.30
CA ASN A 468 -13.45 23.12 5.28
C ASN A 468 -13.87 21.74 5.76
N LYS A 469 -13.66 21.43 7.04
CA LYS A 469 -14.10 20.16 7.63
C LYS A 469 -15.62 19.99 7.65
N SER A 470 -16.39 21.09 7.63
CA SER A 470 -17.86 21.05 7.57
C SER A 470 -18.44 21.06 6.15
N LYS A 471 -17.64 21.38 5.12
CA LYS A 471 -18.07 21.41 3.72
C LYS A 471 -18.24 20.03 3.10
N TYR A 472 -17.44 19.07 3.56
CA TYR A 472 -17.62 17.67 3.18
C TYR A 472 -18.68 17.06 4.05
#